data_AF-A0A1S8TCN5-F1
#
_entry.id   AF-A0A1S8TCN5-F1
#
_cell.length_a   1.000
_cell.length_b   1.000
_cell.length_c   1.000
_cell.angle_alpha   90.00
_cell.angle_beta   90.00
_cell.angle_gamma   90.00
#
_symmetry.space_group_name_H-M   'P 1'
#
loop_
_entity.id
_entity.type
_entity.pdbx_description
1 polymer ?
#
loop_
_entity_poly.entity_id
_entity_poly.type
_entity_poly.pdbx_seq_one_letter_code
_entity_poly.pdbx_strand_id
1 'polypeptide(L)'
;MASLNKVRVQLLNESTGEVLQEVDVMTSADAVTFSDGETFQEKLDAGELKGDKGDTGAIGPQGATGATGSTGATGTRGSQWFTGTAITGTSTTATIFSGSGITSALVGDQYFNTSTGNVYNCTVAGNAATAKWVYTTCLKGATGATGAQGPAGADGASVKVGTTYATGTEVKLFLKTM
;
A
#
# COMPACT_ATOMS: atom_id res chain seq x y z
N MET A 1 -32.23 71.50 -0.23
CA MET A 1 -31.99 71.61 1.23
C MET A 1 -32.84 72.75 1.74
N ALA A 2 -33.85 72.48 2.56
CA ALA A 2 -34.64 73.54 3.18
C ALA A 2 -33.71 74.37 4.08
N SER A 3 -33.77 75.70 3.98
CA SER A 3 -33.00 76.57 4.86
C SER A 3 -33.56 76.43 6.27
N LEU A 4 -32.74 75.96 7.22
CA LEU A 4 -33.17 75.78 8.61
C LEU A 4 -33.24 77.16 9.29
N ASN A 5 -34.44 77.54 9.72
CA ASN A 5 -34.62 78.70 10.58
C ASN A 5 -34.23 78.33 12.01
N LYS A 6 -33.34 79.11 12.63
CA LYS A 6 -33.00 78.96 14.05
C LYS A 6 -33.97 79.79 14.89
N VAL A 7 -34.72 79.13 15.78
CA VAL A 7 -35.53 79.79 16.80
C VAL A 7 -34.70 79.89 18.08
N ARG A 8 -34.67 81.07 18.70
CA ARG A 8 -33.98 81.33 19.98
C ARG A 8 -34.98 81.91 20.96
N VAL A 9 -34.98 81.41 22.20
CA VAL A 9 -35.83 81.92 23.29
C VAL A 9 -34.95 82.71 24.27
N GLN A 10 -35.37 83.93 24.57
CA GLN A 10 -34.63 84.87 25.42
C GLN A 10 -35.57 85.50 26.44
N LEU A 11 -35.08 85.76 27.65
CA LEU A 11 -35.78 86.62 28.62
C LEU A 11 -35.34 88.06 28.41
N LEU A 12 -36.30 88.95 28.24
CA LEU A 12 -36.06 90.37 28.04
C LEU A 12 -36.51 91.17 29.26
N ASN A 13 -35.83 92.27 29.52
CA ASN A 13 -36.29 93.29 30.45
C ASN A 13 -37.44 94.05 29.80
N GLU A 14 -38.63 94.00 30.42
CA GLU A 14 -39.85 94.59 29.85
C GLU A 14 -39.77 96.12 29.69
N SER A 15 -39.01 96.80 30.54
CA SER A 15 -38.92 98.27 30.52
C SER A 15 -37.83 98.80 29.59
N THR A 16 -36.76 98.03 29.34
CA THR A 16 -35.61 98.47 28.54
C THR A 16 -35.45 97.73 27.22
N GLY A 17 -36.11 96.58 27.04
CA GLY A 17 -35.96 95.71 25.88
C GLY A 17 -34.63 94.95 25.82
N GLU A 18 -33.78 95.05 26.83
CA GLU A 18 -32.48 94.38 26.88
C GLU A 18 -32.66 92.86 27.14
N VAL A 19 -31.87 92.03 26.46
CA VAL A 19 -31.83 90.58 26.70
C VAL A 19 -31.10 90.31 28.01
N LEU A 20 -31.81 89.78 28.99
CA LEU A 20 -31.28 89.45 30.31
C LEU A 20 -30.55 88.11 30.31
N GLN A 21 -31.11 87.10 29.64
CA GLN A 21 -30.46 85.79 29.48
C GLN A 21 -31.04 85.02 28.29
N GLU A 22 -30.23 84.11 27.73
CA GLU A 22 -30.73 83.05 26.86
C GLU A 22 -31.33 81.93 27.73
N VAL A 23 -32.46 81.38 27.29
CA VAL A 23 -33.15 80.31 28.02
C VAL A 23 -32.98 79.02 27.23
N ASP A 24 -32.38 78.02 27.88
CA ASP A 24 -32.43 76.65 27.39
C ASP A 24 -33.86 76.14 27.55
N VAL A 25 -34.51 75.86 26.42
CA VAL A 25 -35.84 75.25 26.44
C VAL A 25 -35.66 73.79 26.81
N MET A 26 -36.04 73.42 28.03
CA MET A 26 -36.26 72.03 28.38
C MET A 26 -37.53 71.56 27.66
N THR A 27 -37.36 70.84 26.56
CA THR A 27 -38.45 70.19 25.82
C THR A 27 -38.55 68.74 26.27
N SER A 28 -39.78 68.25 26.50
CA SER A 28 -40.04 66.81 26.57
C SER A 28 -40.21 66.26 25.17
N ALA A 29 -39.95 64.96 24.99
CA ALA A 29 -40.19 64.26 23.73
C ALA A 29 -41.66 64.38 23.26
N ASP A 30 -42.60 64.50 24.20
CA ASP A 30 -44.03 64.68 23.92
C ASP A 30 -44.38 66.07 23.35
N ALA A 31 -43.49 67.06 23.50
CA ALA A 31 -43.72 68.43 23.05
C ALA A 31 -43.15 68.73 21.65
N VAL A 32 -42.44 67.78 21.05
CA VAL A 32 -41.86 67.90 19.70
C VAL A 32 -42.72 67.11 18.74
N THR A 33 -43.46 67.80 17.87
CA THR A 33 -44.27 67.16 16.83
C THR A 33 -43.59 67.24 15.47
N PHE A 34 -43.72 66.16 14.69
CA PHE A 34 -43.34 66.14 13.30
C PHE A 34 -44.46 66.71 12.41
N SER A 35 -44.18 66.92 11.13
CA SER A 35 -45.15 67.52 10.19
C SER A 35 -46.40 66.68 9.95
N ASP A 36 -46.37 65.40 10.32
CA ASP A 36 -47.51 64.47 10.29
C ASP A 36 -48.38 64.54 11.55
N GLY A 37 -47.98 65.33 12.56
CA GLY A 37 -48.72 65.55 13.80
C GLY A 37 -48.37 64.58 14.94
N GLU A 38 -47.52 63.58 14.70
CA GLU A 38 -47.05 62.67 15.74
C GLU A 38 -45.90 63.30 16.54
N THR A 39 -45.83 62.98 17.82
CA THR A 39 -44.76 63.42 18.72
C THR A 39 -43.49 62.58 18.53
N PHE A 40 -42.37 63.12 18.99
CA PHE A 40 -41.10 62.40 19.03
C PHE A 40 -41.20 61.12 19.87
N GLN A 41 -41.92 61.18 20.99
CA GLN A 41 -42.12 60.01 21.84
C GLN A 41 -42.96 58.93 21.13
N GLU A 42 -44.06 59.31 20.45
CA GLU A 42 -44.90 58.38 19.69
C GLU A 42 -44.11 57.67 18.58
N LYS A 43 -43.28 58.40 17.82
CA LYS A 43 -42.43 57.79 16.77
C LYS A 43 -41.32 56.92 17.34
N LEU A 44 -40.76 57.29 18.50
CA LEU A 44 -39.75 56.49 19.19
C LEU A 44 -40.35 55.16 19.66
N ASP A 45 -41.53 55.20 20.27
CA ASP A 45 -42.25 54.03 20.78
C ASP A 45 -42.76 53.14 19.64
N ALA A 46 -43.15 53.73 18.51
CA ALA A 46 -43.47 53.03 17.27
C ALA A 46 -42.24 52.40 16.59
N GLY A 47 -41.02 52.74 17.03
CA GLY A 47 -39.78 52.22 16.46
C GLY A 47 -39.40 52.83 15.11
N GLU A 48 -40.09 53.89 14.68
CA GLU A 48 -39.88 54.57 13.39
C GLU A 48 -38.57 55.34 13.33
N LEU A 49 -37.96 55.62 14.49
CA LEU A 49 -36.69 56.33 14.60
C LEU A 49 -35.47 55.39 14.59
N LYS A 50 -35.67 54.09 14.35
CA LYS A 50 -34.58 53.10 14.30
C LYS A 50 -33.98 53.03 12.90
N GLY A 51 -32.68 53.23 12.78
CA GLY A 51 -31.96 53.04 11.52
C GLY A 51 -31.98 51.58 11.05
N ASP A 52 -31.77 51.39 9.74
CA ASP A 52 -31.74 50.06 9.13
C ASP A 52 -30.75 49.14 9.84
N LYS A 53 -31.15 47.88 10.03
CA LYS A 53 -30.24 46.84 10.53
C LYS A 53 -29.09 46.71 9.52
N GLY A 54 -27.86 46.86 9.99
CA GLY A 54 -26.68 46.66 9.15
C GLY A 54 -26.65 45.28 8.49
N ASP A 55 -26.12 45.23 7.28
CA ASP A 55 -26.02 44.00 6.48
C ASP A 55 -25.32 42.87 7.25
N THR A 56 -25.76 41.63 6.99
CA THR A 56 -25.10 40.45 7.54
C THR A 56 -23.73 40.31 6.89
N GLY A 57 -22.68 40.15 7.71
CA GLY A 57 -21.30 40.01 7.22
C GLY A 57 -21.13 38.84 6.23
N ALA A 58 -20.15 38.97 5.33
CA ALA A 58 -19.86 37.95 4.32
C ALA A 58 -19.55 36.58 4.95
N ILE A 59 -20.00 35.50 4.29
CA ILE A 59 -19.67 34.12 4.66
C ILE A 59 -18.15 33.94 4.51
N GLY A 60 -17.51 33.36 5.54
CA GLY A 60 -16.07 33.10 5.54
C GLY A 60 -15.62 32.16 4.41
N PRO A 61 -14.34 32.19 4.03
CA PRO A 61 -13.82 31.33 2.96
C PRO A 61 -13.97 29.84 3.31
N GLN A 62 -14.20 29.02 2.28
CA GLN A 62 -14.20 27.57 2.41
C GLN A 62 -12.84 27.08 2.93
N GLY A 63 -12.84 26.14 3.88
CA GLY A 63 -11.62 25.58 4.46
C GLY A 63 -10.75 24.84 3.41
N ALA A 64 -9.44 24.78 3.66
CA ALA A 64 -8.50 24.09 2.78
C ALA A 64 -8.85 22.59 2.63
N THR A 65 -8.67 22.05 1.43
CA THR A 65 -8.81 20.62 1.16
C THR A 65 -7.80 19.82 2.01
N GLY A 66 -8.24 18.70 2.59
CA GLY A 66 -7.39 17.84 3.40
C GLY A 66 -6.21 17.25 2.61
N ALA A 67 -5.13 16.91 3.30
CA ALA A 67 -3.96 16.28 2.69
C ALA A 67 -4.31 14.92 2.06
N THR A 68 -3.69 14.61 0.91
CA THR A 68 -3.78 13.29 0.29
C THR A 68 -3.25 12.22 1.24
N GLY A 69 -3.95 11.08 1.34
CA GLY A 69 -3.53 9.96 2.19
C GLY A 69 -2.18 9.36 1.78
N SER A 70 -1.51 8.68 2.70
CA SER A 70 -0.25 7.99 2.42
C SER A 70 -0.44 6.88 1.38
N THR A 71 0.57 6.67 0.53
CA THR A 71 0.60 5.51 -0.39
C THR A 71 0.57 4.21 0.42
N GLY A 72 -0.16 3.20 -0.07
CA GLY A 72 -0.24 1.89 0.56
C GLY A 72 1.11 1.16 0.58
N ALA A 73 1.25 0.16 1.46
CA ALA A 73 2.43 -0.69 1.51
C ALA A 73 2.62 -1.46 0.19
N THR A 74 3.87 -1.67 -0.21
CA THR A 74 4.19 -2.56 -1.35
C THR A 74 3.79 -4.00 -1.03
N GLY A 75 3.18 -4.71 -1.98
CA GLY A 75 2.80 -6.11 -1.81
C GLY A 75 4.01 -7.05 -1.69
N THR A 76 3.84 -8.16 -0.97
CA THR A 76 4.86 -9.22 -0.88
C THR A 76 4.98 -9.98 -2.21
N ARG A 77 6.20 -10.39 -2.58
CA ARG A 77 6.45 -11.32 -3.69
C ARG A 77 5.72 -12.65 -3.47
N GLY A 78 5.19 -13.28 -4.54
CA GLY A 78 4.69 -14.67 -4.50
C GLY A 78 5.82 -15.72 -4.36
N SER A 79 5.51 -17.00 -4.17
CA SER A 79 6.52 -18.06 -3.96
C SER A 79 7.46 -18.27 -5.17
N GLN A 80 8.72 -18.58 -4.91
CA GLN A 80 9.76 -18.87 -5.89
C GLN A 80 10.25 -20.33 -5.78
N TRP A 81 10.91 -20.79 -6.84
CA TRP A 81 11.69 -22.01 -6.85
C TRP A 81 13.18 -21.68 -6.87
N PHE A 82 13.90 -22.17 -5.86
CA PHE A 82 15.35 -22.21 -5.83
C PHE A 82 15.84 -23.54 -6.43
N THR A 83 17.06 -23.55 -6.95
CA THR A 83 17.70 -24.77 -7.46
C THR A 83 19.15 -24.84 -6.99
N GLY A 84 19.70 -26.04 -6.88
CA GLY A 84 21.11 -26.25 -6.55
C GLY A 84 21.35 -27.63 -5.96
N THR A 85 22.41 -27.78 -5.16
CA THR A 85 22.78 -29.06 -4.54
C THR A 85 22.95 -29.01 -3.02
N ALA A 86 22.83 -27.82 -2.42
CA ALA A 86 23.20 -27.55 -1.03
C ALA A 86 22.16 -28.03 0.00
N ILE A 87 20.87 -28.01 -0.34
CA ILE A 87 19.81 -28.56 0.51
C ILE A 87 19.66 -30.04 0.21
N THR A 88 19.84 -30.91 1.22
CA THR A 88 19.94 -32.36 1.05
C THR A 88 19.15 -33.13 2.12
N GLY A 89 19.16 -34.46 2.05
CA GLY A 89 18.44 -35.33 2.97
C GLY A 89 16.95 -35.49 2.64
N THR A 90 16.27 -36.34 3.38
CA THR A 90 14.86 -36.71 3.19
C THR A 90 14.01 -36.49 4.45
N SER A 91 14.54 -35.75 5.42
CA SER A 91 13.83 -35.43 6.66
C SER A 91 12.64 -34.51 6.38
N THR A 92 11.48 -34.89 6.89
CA THR A 92 10.27 -34.06 6.93
C THR A 92 10.27 -33.06 8.09
N THR A 93 11.30 -33.11 8.95
CA THR A 93 11.52 -32.14 10.03
C THR A 93 12.30 -30.93 9.53
N ALA A 94 11.84 -29.73 9.91
CA ALA A 94 12.38 -28.46 9.45
C ALA A 94 13.86 -28.28 9.82
N THR A 95 14.72 -28.15 8.82
CA THR A 95 16.18 -28.12 8.97
C THR A 95 16.79 -26.87 8.32
N ILE A 96 17.80 -26.28 8.96
CA ILE A 96 18.55 -25.12 8.43
C ILE A 96 19.70 -25.64 7.55
N PHE A 97 19.88 -25.02 6.39
CA PHE A 97 20.99 -25.30 5.47
C PHE A 97 21.80 -24.02 5.24
N SER A 98 22.69 -23.70 6.19
CA SER A 98 23.49 -22.48 6.19
C SER A 98 24.39 -22.30 4.97
N GLY A 99 24.75 -23.40 4.30
CA GLY A 99 25.52 -23.40 3.05
C GLY A 99 24.67 -23.27 1.76
N SER A 100 23.37 -22.98 1.86
CA SER A 100 22.48 -22.92 0.69
C SER A 100 22.71 -21.73 -0.24
N GLY A 101 23.35 -20.66 0.24
CA GLY A 101 23.53 -19.41 -0.52
C GLY A 101 22.23 -18.60 -0.72
N ILE A 102 21.12 -19.05 -0.14
CA ILE A 102 19.83 -18.37 -0.27
C ILE A 102 19.81 -17.11 0.61
N THR A 103 19.60 -15.95 0.00
CA THR A 103 19.62 -14.65 0.70
C THR A 103 18.27 -14.26 1.28
N SER A 104 17.17 -14.69 0.66
CA SER A 104 15.81 -14.38 1.11
C SER A 104 14.81 -15.43 0.63
N ALA A 105 14.45 -16.35 1.52
CA ALA A 105 13.37 -17.31 1.35
C ALA A 105 12.12 -16.87 2.11
N LEU A 106 10.96 -17.08 1.51
CA LEU A 106 9.65 -16.94 2.13
C LEU A 106 9.06 -18.32 2.43
N VAL A 107 8.12 -18.37 3.38
CA VAL A 107 7.35 -19.60 3.62
C VAL A 107 6.60 -19.97 2.33
N GLY A 108 6.70 -21.23 1.93
CA GLY A 108 6.12 -21.73 0.68
C GLY A 108 7.04 -21.66 -0.54
N ASP A 109 8.19 -20.99 -0.46
CA ASP A 109 9.23 -21.12 -1.48
C ASP A 109 9.68 -22.58 -1.58
N GLN A 110 9.97 -23.06 -2.79
CA GLN A 110 10.45 -24.42 -3.05
C GLN A 110 11.94 -24.43 -3.35
N TYR A 111 12.60 -25.56 -3.10
CA TYR A 111 13.97 -25.81 -3.54
C TYR A 111 14.04 -27.15 -4.27
N PHE A 112 14.63 -27.17 -5.46
CA PHE A 112 14.92 -28.40 -6.21
C PHE A 112 16.42 -28.73 -6.15
N ASN A 113 16.75 -29.86 -5.54
CA ASN A 113 18.09 -30.40 -5.59
C ASN A 113 18.34 -31.09 -6.92
N THR A 114 19.15 -30.49 -7.79
CA THR A 114 19.41 -30.97 -9.16
C THR A 114 20.25 -32.25 -9.20
N SER A 115 21.00 -32.55 -8.14
CA SER A 115 21.80 -33.78 -8.04
C SER A 115 20.94 -34.97 -7.64
N THR A 116 20.11 -34.81 -6.61
CA THR A 116 19.29 -35.91 -6.08
C THR A 116 17.94 -36.03 -6.78
N GLY A 117 17.37 -34.93 -7.26
CA GLY A 117 15.99 -34.82 -7.72
C GLY A 117 15.01 -34.47 -6.59
N ASN A 118 15.49 -34.21 -5.37
CA ASN A 118 14.63 -33.94 -4.22
C ASN A 118 14.05 -32.52 -4.29
N VAL A 119 12.82 -32.37 -3.80
CA VAL A 119 12.11 -31.10 -3.64
C VAL A 119 11.90 -30.82 -2.16
N TYR A 120 12.11 -29.58 -1.77
CA TYR A 120 11.95 -29.10 -0.41
C TYR A 120 11.04 -27.88 -0.36
N ASN A 121 10.29 -27.73 0.72
CA ASN A 121 9.43 -26.58 0.99
C ASN A 121 10.02 -25.76 2.15
N CYS A 122 10.07 -24.44 2.00
CA CYS A 122 10.45 -23.52 3.07
C CYS A 122 9.30 -23.37 4.06
N THR A 123 9.55 -23.66 5.35
CA THR A 123 8.55 -23.55 6.43
C THR A 123 8.81 -22.38 7.37
N VAL A 124 10.02 -21.81 7.35
CA VAL A 124 10.39 -20.61 8.09
C VAL A 124 11.16 -19.69 7.15
N ALA A 125 10.66 -18.47 6.96
CA ALA A 125 11.29 -17.46 6.12
C ALA A 125 12.63 -16.98 6.70
N GLY A 126 13.55 -16.57 5.82
CA GLY A 126 14.86 -16.08 6.24
C GLY A 126 15.94 -16.21 5.18
N ASN A 127 17.17 -15.92 5.58
CA ASN A 127 18.36 -16.21 4.77
C ASN A 127 18.85 -17.64 5.06
N ALA A 128 19.97 -18.06 4.45
CA ALA A 128 20.53 -19.40 4.61
C ALA A 128 20.72 -19.82 6.09
N ALA A 129 21.01 -18.88 6.99
CA ALA A 129 21.24 -19.15 8.41
C ALA A 129 19.97 -19.31 9.25
N THR A 130 18.82 -18.84 8.77
CA THR A 130 17.56 -18.85 9.54
C THR A 130 16.41 -19.56 8.85
N ALA A 131 16.43 -19.64 7.51
CA ALA A 131 15.42 -20.34 6.74
C ALA A 131 15.43 -21.84 7.02
N LYS A 132 14.24 -22.41 7.19
CA LYS A 132 14.08 -23.85 7.45
C LYS A 132 13.36 -24.53 6.31
N TRP A 133 13.87 -25.69 5.93
CA TRP A 133 13.40 -26.47 4.79
C TRP A 133 12.99 -27.86 5.23
N VAL A 134 11.92 -28.38 4.62
CA VAL A 134 11.44 -29.76 4.80
C VAL A 134 11.45 -30.50 3.47
N TYR A 135 11.91 -31.74 3.46
CA TYR A 135 11.78 -32.60 2.29
C TYR A 135 10.30 -32.87 1.98
N THR A 136 9.93 -32.78 0.71
CA THR A 136 8.56 -33.02 0.25
C THR A 136 8.47 -34.26 -0.64
N THR A 137 9.26 -34.33 -1.70
CA THR A 137 9.21 -35.44 -2.67
C THR A 137 10.51 -35.54 -3.48
N CYS A 138 10.65 -36.58 -4.29
CA CYS A 138 11.71 -36.72 -5.29
C CYS A 138 11.08 -36.77 -6.69
N LEU A 139 11.57 -35.94 -7.61
CA LEU A 139 11.13 -35.88 -9.00
C LEU A 139 11.98 -36.74 -9.94
N LYS A 140 13.03 -37.41 -9.43
CA LYS A 140 13.83 -38.33 -10.24
C LYS A 140 13.06 -39.65 -10.40
N GLY A 141 12.85 -40.07 -11.65
CA GLY A 141 12.28 -41.37 -11.96
C GLY A 141 13.20 -42.52 -11.52
N ALA A 142 12.68 -43.75 -11.52
CA ALA A 142 13.49 -44.94 -11.29
C ALA A 142 14.65 -44.98 -12.31
N THR A 143 15.82 -45.46 -11.89
CA THR A 143 16.90 -45.81 -12.82
C THR A 143 16.34 -46.75 -13.88
N GLY A 144 16.56 -46.45 -15.16
CA GLY A 144 16.13 -47.33 -16.24
C GLY A 144 16.70 -48.74 -16.06
N ALA A 145 15.99 -49.74 -16.58
CA ALA A 145 16.50 -51.11 -16.58
C ALA A 145 17.88 -51.15 -17.24
N THR A 146 18.83 -51.89 -16.65
CA THR A 146 20.09 -52.20 -17.33
C THR A 146 19.77 -52.79 -18.70
N GLY A 147 20.43 -52.31 -19.75
CA GLY A 147 20.26 -52.85 -21.09
C GLY A 147 20.51 -54.36 -21.10
N ALA A 148 19.86 -55.08 -22.01
CA ALA A 148 20.15 -56.51 -22.19
C ALA A 148 21.67 -56.70 -22.38
N GLN A 149 22.22 -57.73 -21.72
CA GLN A 149 23.59 -58.16 -22.00
C GLN A 149 23.73 -58.37 -23.51
N GLY A 150 24.82 -57.89 -24.11
CA GLY A 150 25.09 -58.13 -25.52
C GLY A 150 25.12 -59.64 -25.82
N PRO A 151 24.85 -60.06 -27.08
CA PRO A 151 24.99 -61.45 -27.44
C PRO A 151 26.38 -61.97 -27.06
N ALA A 152 26.47 -63.24 -26.65
CA ALA A 152 27.75 -63.88 -26.50
C ALA A 152 28.57 -63.70 -27.79
N GLY A 153 29.88 -63.44 -27.65
CA GLY A 153 30.75 -63.40 -28.82
C GLY A 153 30.62 -64.70 -29.62
N ALA A 154 30.71 -64.62 -30.94
CA ALA A 154 30.75 -65.81 -31.78
C ALA A 154 31.86 -66.75 -31.29
N ASP A 155 31.58 -68.05 -31.23
CA ASP A 155 32.62 -69.04 -31.01
C ASP A 155 33.74 -68.81 -32.03
N GLY A 156 35.00 -68.86 -31.58
CA GLY A 156 36.15 -68.76 -32.48
C GLY A 156 36.11 -69.89 -33.52
N ALA A 157 36.63 -69.64 -34.73
CA ALA A 157 36.68 -70.65 -35.79
C ALA A 157 37.31 -71.96 -35.28
N SER A 158 36.56 -73.06 -35.34
CA SER A 158 37.00 -74.40 -34.95
C SER A 158 37.88 -75.01 -36.05
N VAL A 159 38.94 -75.72 -35.66
CA VAL A 159 39.73 -76.54 -36.58
C VAL A 159 39.11 -77.94 -36.63
N LYS A 160 38.82 -78.46 -37.83
CA LYS A 160 38.35 -79.84 -38.03
C LYS A 160 39.49 -80.75 -38.50
N VAL A 161 39.62 -81.93 -37.91
CA VAL A 161 40.61 -82.95 -38.28
C VAL A 161 39.89 -84.25 -38.67
N GLY A 162 40.25 -84.83 -39.82
CA GLY A 162 39.67 -86.07 -40.33
C GLY A 162 40.18 -86.42 -41.73
N THR A 163 39.75 -87.56 -42.27
CA THR A 163 40.15 -88.04 -43.61
C THR A 163 39.32 -87.46 -44.75
N THR A 164 38.17 -86.85 -44.45
CA THR A 164 37.36 -86.09 -45.41
C THR A 164 36.74 -84.85 -44.75
N TYR A 165 36.41 -83.82 -45.53
CA TYR A 165 35.76 -82.60 -45.03
C TYR A 165 34.40 -82.86 -44.37
N ALA A 166 33.66 -83.88 -44.84
CA ALA A 166 32.33 -84.20 -44.34
C ALA A 166 32.33 -84.91 -42.97
N THR A 167 33.43 -85.60 -42.62
CA THR A 167 33.51 -86.45 -41.41
C THR A 167 34.51 -85.95 -40.36
N GLY A 168 35.10 -84.77 -40.56
CA GLY A 168 36.09 -84.20 -39.63
C GLY A 168 35.51 -83.84 -38.26
N THR A 169 36.28 -84.13 -37.20
CA THR A 169 35.91 -83.82 -35.80
C THR A 169 36.49 -82.46 -35.40
N GLU A 170 35.72 -81.64 -34.67
CA GLU A 170 36.20 -80.36 -34.15
C GLU A 170 37.20 -80.54 -32.99
N VAL A 171 38.29 -79.78 -33.03
CA VAL A 171 39.31 -79.74 -31.98
C VAL A 171 39.67 -78.30 -31.61
N LYS A 172 39.86 -78.05 -30.31
CA LYS A 172 40.42 -76.78 -29.80
C LYS A 172 41.94 -76.79 -30.00
N LEU A 173 42.46 -75.84 -30.77
CA LEU A 173 43.90 -75.68 -31.01
C LEU A 173 44.48 -74.60 -30.09
N PHE A 174 45.54 -74.94 -29.34
CA PHE A 174 46.30 -73.99 -28.52
C PHE A 174 47.72 -73.88 -29.10
N LEU A 175 48.12 -72.69 -29.56
CA LEU A 175 49.50 -72.43 -29.97
C LEU A 175 50.24 -71.67 -28.85
N LYS A 176 51.46 -72.11 -28.54
CA LYS A 176 52.37 -71.41 -27.62
C LYS A 176 53.42 -70.68 -28.44
N THR A 177 53.48 -69.36 -28.34
CA THR A 177 54.53 -68.54 -28.94
C THR A 177 55.76 -68.48 -28.02
N MET A 178 56.94 -68.48 -28.61
CA MET A 178 58.24 -68.33 -27.92
C MET A 178 58.64 -66.85 -27.84
#